data_AF-A0A2T2TEU0-F1
#
_entry.id   AF-A0A2T2TEU0-F1
#
_cell.length_a   1.000
_cell.length_b   1.000
_cell.length_c   1.000
_cell.angle_alpha   90.00
_cell.angle_beta   90.00
_cell.angle_gamma   90.00
#
_symmetry.space_group_name_H-M   'P 1'
#
loop_
_entity.id
_entity.type
_entity.pdbx_description
1 polymer ?
#
loop_
_entity_poly.entity_id
_entity_poly.type
_entity_poly.pdbx_seq_one_letter_code
_entity_poly.pdbx_strand_id
1 'polypeptide(L)'
;DFVGMDMARKYLQMGFTRAMRYAKYPGGQKYNDDGTERDPQQWADPEKRAAAVLFRDAWQDLTDDPVYQRLKERHQDEVYDPAASPMVD
;
A
#
# COMPACT_ATOMS: atom_id res chain seq x y z
N ASP A 1 -0.91 -6.59 18.77
CA ASP A 1 -0.73 -7.88 18.10
C ASP A 1 -0.21 -7.62 16.69
N PHE A 2 0.81 -8.37 16.23
CA PHE A 2 1.43 -8.17 14.92
C PHE A 2 0.42 -8.29 13.78
N VAL A 3 -0.41 -9.34 13.80
CA VAL A 3 -1.38 -9.61 12.73
C VAL A 3 -2.33 -8.42 12.55
N GLY A 4 -2.88 -7.89 13.65
CA GLY A 4 -3.74 -6.71 13.61
C GLY A 4 -3.04 -5.46 13.05
N MET A 5 -1.78 -5.21 13.45
CA MET A 5 -1.00 -4.09 12.94
C MET A 5 -0.66 -4.26 11.45
N ASP A 6 -0.34 -5.47 11.00
CA ASP A 6 -0.04 -5.73 9.59
C ASP A 6 -1.29 -5.63 8.70
N MET A 7 -2.46 -6.04 9.21
CA MET A 7 -3.73 -5.80 8.55
C MET A 7 -4.01 -4.30 8.38
N ALA A 8 -3.75 -3.50 9.42
CA ALA A 8 -3.87 -2.05 9.35
C ALA A 8 -2.88 -1.45 8.35
N ARG A 9 -1.61 -1.86 8.36
CA ARG A 9 -0.62 -1.47 7.35
C ARG A 9 -1.12 -1.77 5.94
N LYS A 10 -1.65 -2.97 5.71
CA LYS A 10 -2.14 -3.38 4.39
C LYS A 10 -3.34 -2.54 3.96
N TYR A 11 -4.26 -2.23 4.88
CA TYR A 11 -5.38 -1.33 4.63
C TYR A 11 -4.89 0.06 4.19
N LEU A 12 -3.92 0.65 4.89
CA LEU A 12 -3.35 1.96 4.55
C LEU A 12 -2.67 1.95 3.17
N GLN A 13 -1.90 0.89 2.87
CA GLN A 13 -1.28 0.70 1.55
C GLN A 13 -2.34 0.60 0.43
N MET A 14 -3.43 -0.14 0.65
CA MET A 14 -4.53 -0.24 -0.30
C MET A 14 -5.28 1.09 -0.47
N GLY A 15 -5.47 1.84 0.62
CA GLY A 15 -6.04 3.18 0.60
C GLY A 15 -5.22 4.15 -0.26
N PHE A 16 -3.90 4.17 -0.06
CA PHE A 16 -2.98 4.99 -0.86
C PHE A 16 -3.07 4.64 -2.35
N THR A 17 -2.90 3.36 -2.70
CA THR A 17 -2.90 2.93 -4.11
C THR A 17 -4.24 3.20 -4.80
N ARG A 18 -5.36 2.98 -4.12
CA ARG A 18 -6.69 3.24 -4.67
C ARG A 18 -6.95 4.74 -4.81
N ALA A 19 -6.68 5.55 -3.79
CA ALA A 19 -6.85 7.01 -3.88
C ALA A 19 -5.95 7.62 -4.97
N MET A 20 -4.70 7.18 -5.09
CA MET A 20 -3.80 7.61 -6.16
C MET A 20 -4.32 7.25 -7.55
N ARG A 21 -4.95 6.08 -7.69
CA ARG A 21 -5.59 5.69 -8.96
C ARG A 21 -6.68 6.68 -9.35
N TYR A 22 -7.57 7.05 -8.43
CA TYR A 22 -8.60 8.06 -8.73
C TYR A 22 -8.04 9.46 -8.94
N ALA A 23 -6.93 9.80 -8.27
CA ALA A 23 -6.24 11.07 -8.50
C ALA A 23 -5.59 11.17 -9.89
N LYS A 24 -5.18 10.04 -10.48
CA LYS A 24 -4.49 9.96 -11.78
C LYS A 24 -5.43 9.64 -12.95
N TYR A 25 -6.49 8.88 -12.70
CA TYR A 25 -7.39 8.39 -13.74
C TYR A 25 -8.81 8.85 -13.42
N PRO A 26 -9.38 9.82 -14.17
CA PRO A 26 -10.76 10.23 -14.00
C PRO A 26 -11.71 9.04 -14.00
N GLY A 27 -12.62 8.96 -13.01
CA GLY A 27 -13.52 7.82 -12.82
C GLY A 27 -12.83 6.51 -12.37
N GLY A 28 -11.52 6.50 -12.17
CA GLY A 28 -10.74 5.31 -11.79
C GLY A 28 -10.47 4.33 -12.93
N GLN A 29 -10.84 4.68 -14.17
CA GLN A 29 -10.63 3.83 -15.34
C GLN A 29 -9.17 3.92 -15.80
N LYS A 30 -8.40 2.89 -15.47
CA LYS A 30 -6.98 2.78 -15.81
C LYS A 30 -6.75 2.23 -17.22
N TYR A 31 -7.68 1.42 -17.73
CA TYR A 31 -7.56 0.73 -19.00
C TYR A 31 -8.71 1.13 -19.93
N ASN A 32 -8.41 1.24 -21.22
CA ASN A 32 -9.40 1.34 -22.28
C ASN A 32 -10.08 -0.03 -22.50
N ASP A 33 -11.14 -0.05 -23.32
CA ASP A 33 -11.91 -1.27 -23.59
C ASP A 33 -11.10 -2.35 -24.32
N ASP A 34 -10.05 -1.97 -25.03
CA ASP A 34 -9.08 -2.86 -25.70
C ASP A 34 -7.98 -3.38 -24.75
N GLY A 35 -8.01 -3.00 -23.47
CA GLY A 35 -7.04 -3.38 -22.45
C GLY A 35 -5.77 -2.52 -22.43
N THR A 36 -5.64 -1.50 -23.28
CA THR A 36 -4.50 -0.58 -23.25
C THR A 36 -4.57 0.31 -22.01
N GLU A 37 -3.42 0.52 -21.35
CA GLU A 37 -3.33 1.43 -20.21
C GLU A 37 -3.49 2.88 -20.70
N ARG A 38 -4.39 3.62 -20.05
CA ARG A 38 -4.61 5.05 -20.32
C ARG A 38 -3.43 5.85 -19.79
N ASP A 39 -3.16 6.99 -20.41
CA ASP A 39 -2.20 7.94 -19.86
C ASP A 39 -2.72 8.52 -18.53
N PRO A 40 -1.89 8.51 -17.47
CA PRO A 40 -2.27 9.13 -16.22
C PRO A 40 -2.35 10.66 -16.40
N GLN A 41 -3.44 11.24 -15.94
CA GLN A 41 -3.58 12.69 -15.84
C GLN A 41 -3.00 13.16 -14.51
N GLN A 42 -2.10 14.13 -14.56
CA GLN A 42 -1.45 14.61 -13.34
C GLN A 42 -2.48 15.37 -12.48
N TRP A 43 -2.85 14.76 -11.35
CA TRP A 43 -3.71 15.37 -10.33
C TRP A 43 -5.09 15.82 -10.84
N ALA A 44 -5.69 15.00 -11.71
CA ALA A 44 -7.02 15.24 -12.26
C ALA A 44 -8.09 15.44 -11.17
N ASP A 45 -7.91 14.80 -10.01
CA ASP A 45 -8.73 15.00 -8.83
C ASP A 45 -7.87 15.38 -7.61
N PRO A 46 -7.85 16.67 -7.21
CA PRO A 46 -7.04 17.14 -6.10
C PRO A 46 -7.53 16.62 -4.74
N GLU A 47 -8.82 16.32 -4.58
CA GLU A 47 -9.35 15.75 -3.33
C GLU A 47 -8.88 14.31 -3.15
N LYS A 48 -8.90 13.51 -4.23
CA LYS A 48 -8.37 12.13 -4.19
C LYS A 48 -6.87 12.11 -3.99
N ARG A 49 -6.16 13.09 -4.54
CA ARG A 49 -4.73 13.28 -4.26
C ARG A 49 -4.49 13.59 -2.78
N ALA A 50 -5.26 14.49 -2.18
CA ALA A 50 -5.15 14.80 -0.76
C ALA A 50 -5.42 13.56 0.11
N ALA A 51 -6.47 12.79 -0.20
CA ALA A 51 -6.75 11.53 0.47
C ALA A 51 -5.60 10.51 0.31
N ALA A 52 -5.00 10.41 -0.88
CA ALA A 52 -3.85 9.55 -1.12
C ALA A 52 -2.64 9.94 -0.27
N VAL A 53 -2.36 11.24 -0.12
CA VAL A 53 -1.29 11.74 0.74
C VAL A 53 -1.54 11.33 2.18
N LEU A 54 -2.76 11.51 2.71
CA LEU A 54 -3.11 11.09 4.07
C LEU A 54 -2.89 9.59 4.30
N PHE A 55 -3.31 8.74 3.36
CA PHE A 55 -3.07 7.30 3.45
C PHE A 55 -1.58 6.95 3.41
N ARG A 56 -0.80 7.62 2.56
CA ARG A 56 0.64 7.41 2.46
C ARG A 56 1.33 7.77 3.76
N ASP A 57 1.02 8.94 4.31
CA ASP A 57 1.68 9.45 5.51
C ASP A 57 1.37 8.53 6.70
N ALA A 58 0.10 8.14 6.89
CA ALA A 58 -0.26 7.15 7.91
C ALA A 58 0.37 5.77 7.68
N TRP A 59 0.52 5.34 6.42
CA TRP A 59 1.21 4.09 6.10
C TRP A 59 2.71 4.15 6.45
N GLN A 60 3.36 5.30 6.18
CA GLN A 60 4.75 5.55 6.54
C GLN A 60 4.90 5.57 8.06
N ASP A 61 4.08 6.35 8.78
CA ASP A 61 4.11 6.42 10.25
C ASP A 61 3.99 5.03 10.89
N LEU A 62 3.08 4.18 10.40
CA LEU A 62 2.94 2.80 10.91
C LEU A 62 4.16 1.94 10.57
N THR A 63 4.69 2.06 9.36
CA THR A 63 5.85 1.26 8.92
C THR A 63 7.13 1.66 9.67
N ASP A 64 7.23 2.94 10.06
CA ASP A 64 8.34 3.51 10.82
C ASP A 64 8.18 3.35 12.34
N ASP A 65 7.01 2.88 12.82
CA ASP A 65 6.78 2.60 14.24
C ASP A 65 7.74 1.50 14.75
N PRO A 66 8.61 1.78 15.74
CA PRO A 66 9.53 0.80 16.29
C PRO A 66 8.85 -0.45 16.89
N VAL A 67 7.60 -0.32 17.36
CA VAL A 67 6.79 -1.45 17.82
C VAL A 67 6.41 -2.34 16.65
N TYR A 68 5.97 -1.77 15.53
CA TYR A 68 5.64 -2.54 14.33
C TYR A 68 6.86 -3.30 13.81
N GLN A 69 8.01 -2.63 13.71
CA GLN A 69 9.26 -3.23 13.23
C GLN A 69 9.68 -4.43 14.09
N ARG A 70 9.74 -4.28 15.42
CA ARG A 70 10.07 -5.39 16.33
C ARG A 70 9.08 -6.56 16.24
N LEU A 71 7.80 -6.26 16.12
CA LEU A 71 6.77 -7.29 16.01
C LEU A 71 6.85 -8.05 14.69
N LYS A 72 7.19 -7.34 13.60
CA LYS A 72 7.42 -7.92 12.27
C LYS A 72 8.64 -8.84 12.29
N GLU A 73 9.77 -8.39 12.82
CA GLU A 73 10.99 -9.20 12.95
C GLU A 73 10.71 -10.48 13.75
N ARG A 74 10.08 -10.34 14.92
CA ARG A 74 9.72 -11.52 15.74
C ARG A 74 8.81 -12.49 14.98
N HIS A 75 7.81 -11.98 14.26
CA HIS A 75 6.92 -12.84 13.49
C HIS A 75 7.65 -13.55 12.33
N GLN A 76 8.60 -12.87 11.68
CA GLN A 76 9.45 -13.48 10.68
C GLN A 76 10.29 -14.59 11.31
N ASP A 77 10.98 -14.34 12.42
CA ASP A 77 11.81 -15.37 13.08
C ASP A 77 11.00 -16.60 13.54
N GLU A 78 9.74 -16.40 13.97
CA GLU A 78 8.86 -17.48 14.45
C GLU A 78 8.22 -18.31 13.32
N VAL A 79 7.93 -17.68 12.17
CA VAL A 79 7.06 -18.28 11.13
C VAL A 79 7.80 -18.52 9.81
N TYR A 80 8.88 -17.79 9.55
CA TYR A 80 9.63 -17.90 8.31
C TYR A 80 10.40 -19.22 8.28
N ASP A 81 9.95 -20.12 7.42
CA ASP A 81 10.71 -21.31 7.02
C ASP A 81 11.39 -21.02 5.67
N PRO A 82 12.72 -20.79 5.66
CA PRO A 82 13.47 -20.53 4.42
C PRO A 82 13.46 -21.72 3.46
N ALA A 83 13.19 -22.95 3.94
CA ALA A 83 13.04 -24.11 3.07
C ALA A 83 11.68 -24.12 2.35
N ALA A 84 10.64 -23.56 2.97
CA ALA A 84 9.28 -23.49 2.41
C ALA A 84 9.05 -22.24 1.54
N SER A 85 9.71 -21.12 1.85
CA SER A 85 9.62 -19.88 1.08
C SER A 85 10.99 -19.20 1.00
N PRO A 86 11.88 -19.65 0.11
CA PRO A 86 13.19 -19.03 -0.03
C PRO A 86 13.02 -17.61 -0.60
N MET A 87 13.24 -16.59 0.23
CA MET A 87 13.50 -15.24 -0.26
C MET A 87 14.96 -15.19 -0.69
N VAL A 88 15.19 -15.13 -2.00
CA VAL A 88 16.52 -14.92 -2.59
C VAL A 88 16.80 -13.42 -2.51
N ASP A 89 17.91 -13.04 -1.89
CA ASP A 89 18.40 -11.65 -1.82
C ASP A 89 18.64 -11.04 -3.21
#